data_AF-A0A1R3T1B3-F1
#
_entry.id   AF-A0A1R3T1B3-F1
#
_cell.length_a   1.000
_cell.length_b   1.000
_cell.length_c   1.000
_cell.angle_alpha   90.00
_cell.angle_beta   90.00
_cell.angle_gamma   90.00
#
_symmetry.space_group_name_H-M   'P 1'
#
loop_
_entity.id
_entity.type
_entity.pdbx_description
1 polymer ?
#
loop_
_entity_poly.entity_id
_entity_poly.type
_entity_poly.pdbx_seq_one_letter_code
_entity_poly.pdbx_strand_id
1 'polypeptide(L)'
;MQYIKKYKYALSLLVLLFLVVTCMTIEEIIHPDNAQVDSDINITVKIKIVAETDGNSKLAFGILMPKAWNVKDNAMLTLTTDAAFAGNKVTNEPMVLMSATDTNPTDGMPWASSFQSRMGVLGNTGPMEWVVFKSATTFQINDNIADQKTVVGTVNIKLHTGPRAVKFYAGYTFCGEAFGFHNEKYPGEDVVEAKLLEITGGDEPQMDFTSDPAVSFVPATFGFGDIFSIRYNEPNYVTEGGLKDGDVHLYAKVQYMEGGVEKEKIVDEISDKTLMESLGNLGAVTSFQKYIYPREFFGLSKDADISGIQVHFTNKDKSVVILDNETQDNFVIEETCE
;
A
#
# COMPACT_ATOMS: atom_id res chain seq x y z
N MET A 1 28.41 -56.29 20.83
CA MET A 1 28.26 -54.81 20.88
C MET A 1 27.04 -54.41 20.05
N GLN A 2 25.86 -54.38 20.65
CA GLN A 2 24.58 -54.18 19.93
C GLN A 2 23.69 -53.15 20.65
N TYR A 3 24.30 -52.08 21.17
CA TYR A 3 23.62 -51.05 21.98
C TYR A 3 23.88 -49.60 21.52
N ILE A 4 24.25 -49.37 20.25
CA ILE A 4 24.51 -48.00 19.74
C ILE A 4 23.63 -47.62 18.52
N LYS A 5 22.66 -48.45 18.13
CA LYS A 5 21.79 -48.16 16.97
C LYS A 5 20.37 -47.69 17.30
N LYS A 6 19.95 -47.69 18.58
CA LYS A 6 18.60 -47.23 18.98
C LYS A 6 18.48 -45.75 19.35
N TYR A 7 19.60 -45.04 19.49
CA TYR A 7 19.59 -43.62 19.90
C TYR A 7 19.70 -42.62 18.75
N LYS A 8 20.01 -43.03 17.52
CA LYS A 8 20.05 -42.12 16.37
C LYS A 8 18.67 -41.75 15.83
N TYR A 9 17.66 -42.57 16.06
CA TYR A 9 16.28 -42.28 15.66
C TYR A 9 15.45 -41.62 16.78
N ALA A 10 15.89 -41.73 18.04
CA ALA A 10 15.26 -41.03 19.16
C ALA A 10 15.70 -39.56 19.28
N LEU A 11 16.86 -39.20 18.72
CA LEU A 11 17.36 -37.82 18.70
C LEU A 11 16.83 -37.00 17.50
N SER A 12 16.34 -37.66 16.45
CA SER A 12 15.79 -37.00 15.25
C SER A 12 14.30 -36.65 15.36
N LEU A 13 13.63 -37.07 16.44
CA LEU A 13 12.25 -36.72 16.79
C LEU A 13 12.18 -35.65 17.90
N LEU A 14 13.34 -35.11 18.30
CA LEU A 14 13.47 -33.97 19.19
C LEU A 14 13.90 -32.71 18.42
N VAL A 15 13.53 -32.60 17.14
CA VAL A 15 13.28 -31.31 16.49
C VAL A 15 11.78 -31.04 16.66
N LEU A 16 11.36 -31.02 17.93
CA LEU A 16 10.07 -30.47 18.29
C LEU A 16 10.20 -28.97 18.02
N LEU A 17 9.50 -28.51 16.98
CA LEU A 17 9.05 -27.13 16.77
C LEU A 17 9.57 -26.15 17.85
N PHE A 18 10.76 -25.59 17.65
CA PHE A 18 10.96 -24.20 18.01
C PHE A 18 10.34 -23.38 16.88
N LEU A 19 9.02 -23.51 16.71
CA LEU A 19 8.26 -22.42 16.12
C LEU A 19 8.43 -21.31 17.15
N VAL A 20 9.16 -20.27 16.75
CA VAL A 20 9.16 -18.98 17.45
C VAL A 20 7.68 -18.62 17.59
N VAL A 21 7.15 -18.73 18.80
CA VAL A 21 5.73 -18.49 19.04
C VAL A 21 5.56 -16.99 18.88
N THR A 22 4.97 -16.59 17.75
CA THR A 22 4.63 -15.20 17.49
C THR A 22 3.70 -14.73 18.61
N CYS A 23 4.17 -13.80 19.43
CA CYS A 23 3.44 -13.30 20.60
C CYS A 23 2.20 -12.45 20.22
N MET A 24 2.04 -12.12 18.94
CA MET A 24 0.95 -11.31 18.39
C MET A 24 0.60 -11.81 16.98
N THR A 25 -0.68 -11.97 16.67
CA THR A 25 -1.18 -12.46 15.38
C THR A 25 -2.51 -11.81 15.02
N ILE A 26 -2.76 -11.63 13.72
CA ILE A 26 -4.08 -11.29 13.18
C ILE A 26 -4.71 -12.61 12.72
N GLU A 27 -5.79 -13.02 13.37
CA GLU A 27 -6.39 -14.35 13.19
C GLU A 27 -7.43 -14.34 12.05
N GLU A 28 -8.16 -13.24 11.89
CA GLU A 28 -9.22 -13.14 10.88
C GLU A 28 -9.51 -11.68 10.53
N ILE A 29 -9.75 -11.42 9.25
CA ILE A 29 -10.24 -10.14 8.74
C ILE A 29 -11.56 -10.39 8.02
N ILE A 30 -12.62 -9.70 8.44
CA ILE A 30 -13.97 -9.79 7.88
C ILE A 30 -14.30 -8.45 7.24
N HIS A 31 -14.33 -8.44 5.91
CA HIS A 31 -14.80 -7.32 5.09
C HIS A 31 -16.32 -7.46 4.85
N PRO A 32 -17.02 -6.36 4.56
CA PRO A 32 -18.40 -6.45 4.07
C PRO A 32 -18.43 -7.21 2.73
N ASP A 33 -19.48 -8.01 2.51
CA ASP A 33 -19.64 -8.78 1.26
C ASP A 33 -19.90 -7.88 0.04
N ASN A 34 -20.48 -6.70 0.26
CA ASN A 34 -20.83 -5.76 -0.80
C ASN A 34 -20.61 -4.32 -0.36
N ALA A 35 -19.37 -3.85 -0.45
CA ALA A 35 -19.03 -2.46 -0.18
C ALA A 35 -19.32 -1.58 -1.41
N GLN A 36 -19.95 -0.43 -1.17
CA GLN A 36 -20.38 0.51 -2.21
C GLN A 36 -19.67 1.86 -2.04
N VAL A 37 -19.58 2.63 -3.12
CA VAL A 37 -19.13 4.04 -3.06
C VAL A 37 -20.04 4.88 -2.16
N ASP A 38 -19.49 5.96 -1.57
CA ASP A 38 -20.18 6.90 -0.68
C ASP A 38 -21.07 6.23 0.40
N SER A 39 -20.57 5.14 0.99
CA SER A 39 -21.31 4.36 1.97
C SER A 39 -20.51 4.08 3.24
N ASP A 40 -21.24 3.93 4.35
CA ASP A 40 -20.66 3.45 5.59
C ASP A 40 -20.43 1.94 5.50
N ILE A 41 -19.19 1.51 5.70
CA ILE A 41 -18.82 0.09 5.77
C ILE A 41 -18.33 -0.29 7.16
N ASN A 42 -18.49 -1.58 7.49
CA ASN A 42 -18.03 -2.16 8.75
C ASN A 42 -17.05 -3.28 8.46
N ILE A 43 -15.88 -3.21 9.10
CA ILE A 43 -14.82 -4.21 9.00
C ILE A 43 -14.53 -4.73 10.41
N THR A 44 -14.33 -6.04 10.54
CA THR A 44 -13.95 -6.67 11.81
C THR A 44 -12.60 -7.35 11.68
N VAL A 45 -11.68 -7.05 12.59
CA VAL A 45 -10.36 -7.70 12.67
C VAL A 45 -10.24 -8.41 14.00
N LYS A 46 -9.99 -9.72 13.97
CA LYS A 46 -9.71 -10.53 15.15
C LYS A 46 -8.21 -10.63 15.32
N ILE A 47 -7.75 -10.29 16.51
CA ILE A 47 -6.34 -10.32 16.90
C ILE A 47 -6.15 -11.26 18.06
N LYS A 48 -4.95 -11.81 18.19
CA LYS A 48 -4.58 -12.65 19.32
C LYS A 48 -3.21 -12.24 19.83
N ILE A 49 -3.13 -12.13 21.15
CA ILE A 49 -1.91 -11.81 21.89
C ILE A 49 -1.62 -12.98 22.81
N VAL A 50 -0.38 -13.48 22.75
CA VAL A 50 0.15 -14.49 23.66
C VAL A 50 1.16 -13.79 24.57
N ALA A 51 0.88 -13.81 25.88
CA ALA A 51 1.72 -13.17 26.88
C ALA A 51 3.00 -13.98 27.08
N GLU A 52 4.14 -13.46 26.60
CA GLU A 52 5.45 -14.09 26.80
C GLU A 52 6.32 -13.39 27.83
N THR A 53 6.05 -12.12 28.10
CA THR A 53 6.76 -11.32 29.08
C THR A 53 5.84 -10.26 29.67
N ASP A 54 6.06 -9.91 30.94
CA ASP A 54 5.27 -8.90 31.62
C ASP A 54 5.41 -7.51 30.97
N GLY A 55 4.31 -6.78 30.82
CA GLY A 55 4.34 -5.46 30.21
C GLY A 55 3.04 -4.70 30.30
N ASN A 56 3.13 -3.37 30.43
CA ASN A 56 1.96 -2.49 30.47
C ASN A 56 1.95 -1.64 29.21
N SER A 57 0.91 -1.76 28.39
CA SER A 57 0.82 -1.02 27.14
C SER A 57 -0.62 -0.81 26.70
N LYS A 58 -0.88 0.31 26.02
CA LYS A 58 -2.05 0.43 25.15
C LYS A 58 -1.82 -0.38 23.88
N LEU A 59 -2.90 -0.80 23.22
CA LEU A 59 -2.85 -1.38 21.89
C LEU A 59 -2.73 -0.23 20.88
N ALA A 60 -1.67 -0.19 20.09
CA ALA A 60 -1.60 0.62 18.88
C ALA A 60 -2.07 -0.24 17.70
N PHE A 61 -3.07 0.21 16.95
CA PHE A 61 -3.68 -0.51 15.84
C PHE A 61 -3.68 0.36 14.59
N GLY A 62 -3.04 -0.12 13.52
CA GLY A 62 -2.90 0.57 12.25
C GLY A 62 -3.82 0.00 11.19
N ILE A 63 -4.41 0.88 10.38
CA ILE A 63 -5.15 0.54 9.17
C ILE A 63 -4.53 1.25 7.96
N LEU A 64 -4.29 0.52 6.88
CA LEU A 64 -3.81 1.05 5.59
C LEU A 64 -5.01 1.18 4.65
N MET A 65 -5.31 2.42 4.25
CA MET A 65 -6.49 2.77 3.46
C MET A 65 -6.15 3.84 2.40
N PRO A 66 -7.00 4.05 1.37
CA PRO A 66 -6.79 5.11 0.38
C PRO A 66 -6.78 6.50 1.05
N LYS A 67 -5.78 7.33 0.70
CA LYS A 67 -5.67 8.71 1.22
C LYS A 67 -6.92 9.54 0.96
N ALA A 68 -7.55 9.34 -0.20
CA ALA A 68 -8.75 10.08 -0.61
C ALA A 68 -9.95 9.88 0.33
N TRP A 69 -9.95 8.84 1.17
CA TRP A 69 -11.06 8.58 2.11
C TRP A 69 -10.96 9.42 3.38
N ASN A 70 -9.83 10.08 3.61
CA ASN A 70 -9.57 10.90 4.79
C ASN A 70 -9.95 10.16 6.09
N VAL A 71 -9.36 8.97 6.27
CA VAL A 71 -9.75 8.01 7.32
C VAL A 71 -9.60 8.59 8.73
N LYS A 72 -8.67 9.52 8.93
CA LYS A 72 -8.47 10.23 10.20
C LYS A 72 -9.74 10.94 10.70
N ASP A 73 -10.52 11.50 9.78
CA ASP A 73 -11.72 12.27 10.10
C ASP A 73 -13.01 11.45 9.98
N ASN A 74 -12.97 10.32 9.27
CA ASN A 74 -14.16 9.56 8.87
C ASN A 74 -14.24 8.13 9.44
N ALA A 75 -13.25 7.68 10.23
CA ALA A 75 -13.25 6.35 10.83
C ALA A 75 -13.45 6.36 12.35
N MET A 76 -14.19 5.36 12.83
CA MET A 76 -14.41 5.07 14.25
C MET A 76 -14.05 3.62 14.52
N LEU A 77 -13.14 3.40 15.48
CA LEU A 77 -12.70 2.08 15.89
C LEU A 77 -13.17 1.77 17.31
N THR A 78 -13.56 0.51 17.55
CA THR A 78 -13.84 0.00 18.89
C THR A 78 -13.13 -1.31 19.15
N LEU A 79 -12.73 -1.54 20.40
CA LEU A 79 -12.04 -2.74 20.86
C LEU A 79 -12.91 -3.51 21.86
N THR A 80 -12.98 -4.83 21.66
CA THR A 80 -13.52 -5.79 22.63
C THR A 80 -12.48 -6.88 22.90
N THR A 81 -12.29 -7.27 24.16
CA THR A 81 -11.42 -8.40 24.52
C THR A 81 -12.23 -9.52 25.18
N ASP A 82 -11.88 -10.78 24.92
CA ASP A 82 -12.57 -11.94 25.50
C ASP A 82 -12.17 -12.18 26.97
N ALA A 83 -10.89 -11.97 27.28
CA ALA A 83 -10.28 -12.09 28.59
C ALA A 83 -9.81 -10.73 29.15
N ALA A 84 -9.59 -10.70 30.46
CA ALA A 84 -9.09 -9.53 31.17
C ALA A 84 -7.57 -9.56 31.26
N PHE A 85 -6.89 -8.55 30.73
CA PHE A 85 -5.45 -8.33 30.98
C PHE A 85 -5.26 -7.71 32.36
N ALA A 86 -4.72 -8.46 33.33
CA ALA A 86 -4.69 -8.15 34.76
C ALA A 86 -5.90 -7.34 35.28
N GLY A 87 -7.11 -7.80 34.95
CA GLY A 87 -8.37 -7.20 35.40
C GLY A 87 -9.02 -6.21 34.43
N ASN A 88 -8.38 -5.90 33.30
CA ASN A 88 -8.92 -4.99 32.30
C ASN A 88 -9.50 -5.78 31.12
N LYS A 89 -10.82 -6.02 31.15
CA LYS A 89 -11.60 -6.47 30.00
C LYS A 89 -12.36 -5.27 29.44
N VAL A 90 -12.33 -5.11 28.12
CA VAL A 90 -13.04 -4.02 27.44
C VAL A 90 -14.13 -4.58 26.52
N THR A 91 -15.20 -3.83 26.33
CA THR A 91 -16.30 -4.19 25.43
C THR A 91 -16.74 -2.94 24.70
N ASN A 92 -16.60 -2.95 23.36
CA ASN A 92 -16.85 -1.82 22.47
C ASN A 92 -16.20 -0.50 22.95
N GLU A 93 -14.99 -0.58 23.52
CA GLU A 93 -14.25 0.61 23.94
C GLU A 93 -13.84 1.41 22.71
N PRO A 94 -14.20 2.71 22.59
CA PRO A 94 -13.71 3.56 21.51
C PRO A 94 -12.19 3.69 21.56
N MET A 95 -11.54 3.47 20.43
CA MET A 95 -10.11 3.75 20.26
C MET A 95 -9.90 5.23 19.92
N VAL A 96 -8.76 5.76 20.31
CA VAL A 96 -8.38 7.16 20.16
C VAL A 96 -7.41 7.29 19.00
N LEU A 97 -7.67 8.20 18.05
CA LEU A 97 -6.72 8.49 16.97
C LEU A 97 -5.38 8.96 17.55
N MET A 98 -4.28 8.39 17.06
CA MET A 98 -2.94 8.89 17.38
C MET A 98 -2.65 10.16 16.58
N SER A 99 -2.21 11.20 17.30
CA SER A 99 -1.82 12.48 16.72
C SER A 99 -0.44 12.39 16.06
N ALA A 100 -0.10 13.39 15.24
CA ALA A 100 1.25 13.52 14.68
C ALA A 100 2.35 13.69 15.74
N THR A 101 2.00 14.04 16.98
CA THR A 101 2.93 14.15 18.11
C THR A 101 3.08 12.86 18.91
N ASP A 102 2.19 11.88 18.73
CA ASP A 102 2.38 10.55 19.28
C ASP A 102 3.44 9.82 18.43
N THR A 103 4.57 9.44 19.04
CA THR A 103 5.67 8.80 18.33
C THR A 103 5.87 7.35 18.75
N ASN A 104 6.33 6.52 17.82
CA ASN A 104 6.73 5.15 18.09
C ASN A 104 8.05 5.16 18.87
N PRO A 105 8.14 4.51 20.04
CA PRO A 105 9.37 4.51 20.85
C PRO A 105 10.56 3.83 20.18
N THR A 106 10.36 3.02 19.14
CA THR A 106 11.44 2.32 18.43
C THR A 106 12.26 3.23 17.53
N ASP A 107 11.62 4.17 16.84
CA ASP A 107 12.28 5.02 15.83
C ASP A 107 12.08 6.52 16.06
N GLY A 108 11.23 6.91 17.02
CA GLY A 108 10.90 8.30 17.31
C GLY A 108 10.04 8.98 16.25
N MET A 109 9.56 8.27 15.23
CA MET A 109 8.71 8.81 14.18
C MET A 109 7.23 8.85 14.62
N PRO A 110 6.40 9.74 14.06
CA PRO A 110 4.95 9.63 14.20
C PRO A 110 4.49 8.23 13.79
N TRP A 111 3.54 7.65 14.53
CA TRP A 111 3.14 6.23 14.36
C TRP A 111 2.78 5.84 12.93
N ALA A 112 2.02 6.68 12.22
CA ALA A 112 1.67 6.44 10.82
C ALA A 112 2.92 6.34 9.91
N SER A 113 3.89 7.25 10.10
CA SER A 113 5.14 7.25 9.34
C SER A 113 6.03 6.06 9.70
N SER A 114 6.04 5.67 10.98
CA SER A 114 6.74 4.48 11.46
C SER A 114 6.20 3.20 10.78
N PHE A 115 4.88 3.06 10.70
CA PHE A 115 4.23 1.92 10.04
C PHE A 115 4.48 1.94 8.52
N GLN A 116 4.36 3.10 7.90
CA GLN A 116 4.68 3.29 6.48
C GLN A 116 6.12 2.91 6.15
N SER A 117 7.08 3.32 6.99
CA SER A 117 8.51 3.04 6.80
C SER A 117 8.83 1.56 6.91
N ARG A 118 8.22 0.86 7.87
CA ARG A 118 8.48 -0.56 8.13
C ARG A 118 7.74 -1.51 7.19
N MET A 119 6.47 -1.22 6.90
CA MET A 119 5.55 -2.13 6.21
C MET A 119 5.24 -1.69 4.77
N GLY A 120 5.62 -0.48 4.38
CA GLY A 120 5.28 0.09 3.08
C GLY A 120 3.76 0.20 2.88
N VAL A 121 3.31 -0.06 1.65
CA VAL A 121 1.89 -0.02 1.23
C VAL A 121 1.33 -1.40 0.88
N LEU A 122 1.98 -2.49 1.31
CA LEU A 122 1.49 -3.87 1.18
C LEU A 122 1.08 -4.26 -0.25
N GLY A 123 1.91 -3.89 -1.24
CA GLY A 123 1.68 -4.23 -2.65
C GLY A 123 0.65 -3.37 -3.37
N ASN A 124 0.07 -2.36 -2.72
CA ASN A 124 -0.74 -1.37 -3.41
C ASN A 124 0.12 -0.45 -4.29
N THR A 125 -0.41 -0.07 -5.44
CA THR A 125 0.23 0.86 -6.39
C THR A 125 -0.35 2.28 -6.32
N GLY A 126 -1.52 2.43 -5.68
CA GLY A 126 -2.18 3.72 -5.48
C GLY A 126 -1.79 4.45 -4.19
N PRO A 127 -2.34 5.67 -3.98
CA PRO A 127 -2.06 6.53 -2.84
C PRO A 127 -2.71 6.00 -1.56
N MET A 128 -1.94 5.24 -0.79
CA MET A 128 -2.34 4.68 0.49
C MET A 128 -1.73 5.44 1.67
N GLU A 129 -2.42 5.46 2.81
CA GLU A 129 -1.85 5.92 4.08
C GLU A 129 -2.17 4.99 5.24
N TRP A 130 -1.23 4.90 6.18
CA TRP A 130 -1.49 4.32 7.49
C TRP A 130 -2.17 5.35 8.39
N VAL A 131 -3.26 4.93 9.05
CA VAL A 131 -3.90 5.66 10.14
C VAL A 131 -3.88 4.79 11.38
N VAL A 132 -3.41 5.35 12.50
CA VAL A 132 -3.14 4.58 13.72
C VAL A 132 -4.02 5.07 14.86
N PHE A 133 -4.64 4.12 15.55
CA PHE A 133 -5.48 4.35 16.72
C PHE A 133 -4.89 3.63 17.93
N LYS A 134 -5.16 4.14 19.11
CA LYS A 134 -4.78 3.51 20.37
C LYS A 134 -5.97 3.16 21.25
N SER A 135 -5.91 2.04 21.96
CA SER A 135 -6.92 1.72 22.97
C SER A 135 -6.96 2.81 24.06
N ALA A 136 -8.15 3.09 24.61
CA ALA A 136 -8.24 4.00 25.75
C ALA A 136 -7.69 3.33 27.01
N THR A 137 -7.91 2.02 27.17
CA THR A 137 -7.38 1.21 28.25
C THR A 137 -5.89 0.88 28.04
N THR A 138 -5.11 0.97 29.12
CA THR A 138 -3.75 0.40 29.19
C THR A 138 -3.87 -1.02 29.72
N PHE A 139 -3.44 -2.00 28.93
CA PHE A 139 -3.49 -3.41 29.30
C PHE A 139 -2.24 -3.80 30.07
N GLN A 140 -2.42 -4.68 31.04
CA GLN A 140 -1.35 -5.25 31.86
C GLN A 140 -1.21 -6.72 31.46
N ILE A 141 -0.20 -7.01 30.65
CA ILE A 141 0.13 -8.35 30.20
C ILE A 141 0.96 -9.00 31.30
N ASN A 142 0.49 -10.13 31.82
CA ASN A 142 1.23 -10.93 32.79
C ASN A 142 1.35 -12.37 32.30
N ASP A 143 2.57 -12.82 32.05
CA ASP A 143 2.84 -14.16 31.49
C ASP A 143 2.67 -15.30 32.52
N ASN A 144 2.64 -14.96 33.80
CA ASN A 144 2.54 -15.89 34.93
C ASN A 144 1.09 -16.19 35.34
N ILE A 145 0.09 -15.47 34.82
CA ILE A 145 -1.34 -15.72 35.09
C ILE A 145 -1.92 -16.59 33.97
N ALA A 146 -2.34 -17.82 34.32
CA ALA A 146 -2.80 -18.82 33.35
C ALA A 146 -3.93 -18.32 32.43
N ASP A 147 -4.92 -17.61 32.98
CA ASP A 147 -6.07 -17.07 32.24
C ASP A 147 -5.73 -15.81 31.40
N GLN A 148 -4.46 -15.38 31.41
CA GLN A 148 -3.96 -14.20 30.69
C GLN A 148 -2.87 -14.56 29.67
N LYS A 149 -2.53 -15.84 29.55
CA LYS A 149 -1.52 -16.33 28.61
C LYS A 149 -1.91 -16.13 27.15
N THR A 150 -3.20 -16.10 26.86
CA THR A 150 -3.71 -15.86 25.52
C THR A 150 -4.97 -15.01 25.64
N VAL A 151 -5.00 -13.92 24.88
CA VAL A 151 -6.14 -13.02 24.82
C VAL A 151 -6.51 -12.78 23.38
N VAL A 152 -7.81 -12.89 23.07
CA VAL A 152 -8.37 -12.57 21.77
C VAL A 152 -9.04 -11.20 21.85
N GLY A 153 -8.64 -10.33 20.93
CA GLY A 153 -9.24 -9.03 20.71
C GLY A 153 -10.07 -9.02 19.44
N THR A 154 -11.11 -8.19 19.41
CA THR A 154 -11.88 -7.85 18.21
C THR A 154 -11.87 -6.35 18.06
N VAL A 155 -11.31 -5.87 16.94
CA VAL A 155 -11.37 -4.48 16.53
C VAL A 155 -12.46 -4.34 15.47
N ASN A 156 -13.48 -3.54 15.77
CA ASN A 156 -14.51 -3.16 14.80
C ASN A 156 -14.20 -1.77 14.26
N ILE A 157 -14.14 -1.66 12.94
CA ILE A 157 -13.82 -0.45 12.20
C ILE A 157 -15.08 -0.05 11.44
N LYS A 158 -15.60 1.14 11.72
CA LYS A 158 -16.61 1.79 10.89
C LYS A 158 -15.95 2.94 10.15
N LEU A 159 -16.08 3.00 8.83
CA LEU A 159 -15.56 4.10 8.02
C LEU A 159 -16.49 4.40 6.85
N HIS A 160 -16.38 5.62 6.31
CA HIS A 160 -17.08 6.03 5.10
C HIS A 160 -16.17 5.88 3.88
N THR A 161 -16.65 5.22 2.83
CA THR A 161 -15.90 5.05 1.57
C THR A 161 -15.94 6.33 0.73
N GLY A 162 -14.98 6.49 -0.19
CA GLY A 162 -15.00 7.58 -1.16
C GLY A 162 -16.05 7.41 -2.28
N PRO A 163 -16.15 8.42 -3.18
CA PRO A 163 -17.18 8.47 -4.23
C PRO A 163 -16.88 7.60 -5.47
N ARG A 164 -15.64 7.12 -5.60
CA ARG A 164 -15.20 6.32 -6.76
C ARG A 164 -14.95 4.88 -6.37
N ALA A 165 -15.39 3.95 -7.21
CA ALA A 165 -15.12 2.52 -7.04
C ALA A 165 -13.60 2.28 -7.05
N VAL A 166 -13.14 1.42 -6.14
CA VAL A 166 -11.71 1.15 -5.96
C VAL A 166 -11.48 -0.26 -5.42
N LYS A 167 -10.47 -0.92 -5.96
CA LYS A 167 -9.97 -2.21 -5.49
C LYS A 167 -8.56 -2.05 -4.97
N PHE A 168 -8.29 -2.52 -3.75
CA PHE A 168 -6.99 -2.36 -3.09
C PHE A 168 -6.78 -3.42 -2.00
N TYR A 169 -5.55 -3.59 -1.53
CA TYR A 169 -5.23 -4.40 -0.36
C TYR A 169 -5.34 -3.54 0.91
N ALA A 170 -6.42 -3.70 1.67
CA ALA A 170 -6.55 -3.07 2.98
C ALA A 170 -5.61 -3.74 3.97
N GLY A 171 -4.78 -2.95 4.65
CA GLY A 171 -3.75 -3.43 5.56
C GLY A 171 -4.13 -3.24 7.02
N TYR A 172 -3.73 -4.19 7.85
CA TYR A 172 -3.99 -4.18 9.29
C TYR A 172 -2.74 -4.62 10.04
N THR A 173 -2.42 -3.92 11.12
CA THR A 173 -1.31 -4.26 12.00
C THR A 173 -1.60 -3.80 13.42
N PHE A 174 -0.92 -4.38 14.40
CA PHE A 174 -0.97 -3.88 15.76
C PHE A 174 0.30 -4.20 16.54
N CYS A 175 0.54 -3.42 17.58
CA CYS A 175 1.58 -3.67 18.57
C CYS A 175 1.24 -3.00 19.91
N GLY A 176 2.12 -3.14 20.90
CA GLY A 176 2.04 -2.35 22.13
C GLY A 176 2.59 -0.94 21.92
N GLU A 177 1.79 0.10 22.18
CA GLU A 177 2.22 1.52 22.14
C GLU A 177 3.51 1.77 22.95
N ALA A 178 3.63 1.21 24.16
CA ALA A 178 4.78 1.45 25.04
C ALA A 178 6.09 0.80 24.53
N PHE A 179 5.98 -0.17 23.62
CA PHE A 179 7.11 -0.97 23.16
C PHE A 179 7.42 -0.77 21.68
N GLY A 180 6.48 -0.28 20.88
CA GLY A 180 6.70 -0.15 19.44
C GLY A 180 7.03 -1.49 18.81
N PHE A 181 8.10 -1.49 18.01
CA PHE A 181 8.61 -2.66 17.32
C PHE A 181 9.88 -3.26 17.94
N HIS A 182 10.13 -3.01 19.23
CA HIS A 182 11.28 -3.60 19.91
C HIS A 182 11.14 -5.12 19.99
N ASN A 183 12.11 -5.85 19.43
CA ASN A 183 12.11 -7.32 19.26
C ASN A 183 11.95 -8.13 20.57
N GLU A 184 12.11 -7.53 21.75
CA GLU A 184 11.84 -8.19 23.03
C GLU A 184 10.32 -8.32 23.33
N LYS A 185 9.50 -7.45 22.72
CA LYS A 185 8.07 -7.30 22.98
C LYS A 185 7.21 -7.34 21.71
N TYR A 186 7.86 -7.33 20.55
CA TYR A 186 7.26 -7.45 19.23
C TYR A 186 7.91 -8.64 18.51
N PRO A 187 7.16 -9.47 17.77
CA PRO A 187 7.72 -10.65 17.13
C PRO A 187 8.76 -10.28 16.06
N GLY A 188 9.67 -11.21 15.78
CA GLY A 188 10.72 -11.00 14.77
C GLY A 188 10.18 -10.90 13.33
N GLU A 189 9.00 -11.47 13.09
CA GLU A 189 8.21 -11.26 11.87
C GLU A 189 7.15 -10.18 12.13
N ASP A 190 6.89 -9.34 11.13
CA ASP A 190 5.92 -8.26 11.27
C ASP A 190 4.50 -8.80 11.40
N VAL A 191 3.77 -8.32 12.41
CA VAL A 191 2.35 -8.58 12.61
C VAL A 191 1.57 -7.69 11.67
N VAL A 192 1.53 -8.06 10.39
CA VAL A 192 0.83 -7.30 9.36
C VAL A 192 0.12 -8.27 8.43
N GLU A 193 -1.15 -7.98 8.18
CA GLU A 193 -1.97 -8.74 7.24
C GLU A 193 -2.66 -7.78 6.27
N ALA A 194 -2.77 -8.22 5.03
CA ALA A 194 -3.44 -7.49 3.98
C ALA A 194 -4.56 -8.35 3.40
N LYS A 195 -5.75 -7.76 3.21
CA LYS A 195 -6.87 -8.43 2.56
C LYS A 195 -7.45 -7.54 1.47
N LEU A 196 -7.80 -8.14 0.33
CA LEU A 196 -8.44 -7.44 -0.76
C LEU A 196 -9.78 -6.83 -0.27
N LEU A 197 -9.94 -5.53 -0.48
CA LEU A 197 -11.20 -4.82 -0.32
C LEU A 197 -11.56 -4.19 -1.65
N GLU A 198 -12.78 -4.50 -2.11
CA GLU A 198 -13.31 -4.02 -3.38
C GLU A 198 -14.57 -3.21 -3.12
N ILE A 199 -14.52 -1.93 -3.53
CA ILE A 199 -15.64 -0.99 -3.50
C ILE A 199 -16.18 -0.89 -4.92
N THR A 200 -17.48 -1.13 -5.05
CA THR A 200 -18.17 -1.14 -6.35
C THR A 200 -19.24 -0.04 -6.42
N GLY A 201 -19.82 0.18 -7.60
CA GLY A 201 -20.80 1.24 -7.86
C GLY A 201 -20.17 2.51 -8.43
N GLY A 202 -20.94 3.60 -8.45
CA GLY A 202 -20.53 4.85 -9.10
C GLY A 202 -20.61 4.82 -10.63
N ASP A 203 -20.46 5.99 -11.24
CA ASP A 203 -20.52 6.16 -12.71
C ASP A 203 -19.13 6.15 -13.37
N GLU A 204 -18.07 6.33 -12.58
CA GLU A 204 -16.68 6.36 -13.07
C GLU A 204 -16.06 4.96 -13.14
N PRO A 205 -15.08 4.74 -14.04
CA PRO A 205 -14.32 3.49 -14.06
C PRO A 205 -13.64 3.22 -12.71
N GLN A 206 -13.75 1.97 -12.25
CA GLN A 206 -13.15 1.50 -11.01
C GLN A 206 -11.62 1.65 -11.05
N MET A 207 -11.05 2.20 -9.98
CA MET A 207 -9.61 2.21 -9.76
C MET A 207 -9.14 0.83 -9.27
N ASP A 208 -7.97 0.39 -9.73
CA ASP A 208 -7.37 -0.86 -9.26
C ASP A 208 -5.94 -0.61 -8.77
N PHE A 209 -5.80 -0.49 -7.45
CA PHE A 209 -4.50 -0.33 -6.79
C PHE A 209 -3.78 -1.66 -6.57
N THR A 210 -4.36 -2.78 -7.02
CA THR A 210 -3.72 -4.11 -6.94
C THR A 210 -2.98 -4.49 -8.22
N SER A 211 -3.13 -3.68 -9.26
CA SER A 211 -2.48 -3.84 -10.56
C SER A 211 -1.29 -2.90 -10.71
N ASP A 212 -0.34 -3.26 -11.58
CA ASP A 212 0.81 -2.41 -11.89
C ASP A 212 0.38 -0.98 -12.29
N PRO A 213 1.13 0.05 -11.90
CA PRO A 213 0.77 1.43 -12.21
C PRO A 213 0.65 1.61 -13.72
N ALA A 214 -0.31 2.45 -14.13
CA ALA A 214 -0.58 2.74 -15.53
C ALA A 214 0.69 3.23 -16.25
N VAL A 215 1.59 3.92 -15.55
CA VAL A 215 2.89 4.35 -16.09
C VAL A 215 4.04 3.87 -15.21
N SER A 216 5.12 3.41 -15.85
CA SER A 216 6.37 3.00 -15.19
C SER A 216 7.57 3.35 -16.07
N PHE A 217 8.78 3.38 -15.48
CA PHE A 217 10.00 3.77 -16.18
C PHE A 217 11.08 2.69 -16.15
N VAL A 218 11.86 2.58 -17.23
CA VAL A 218 13.02 1.66 -17.32
C VAL A 218 14.24 2.41 -17.88
N PRO A 219 15.32 2.59 -17.09
CA PRO A 219 15.45 2.25 -15.67
C PRO A 219 14.48 3.06 -14.79
N ALA A 220 14.21 2.56 -13.58
CA ALA A 220 13.34 3.24 -12.63
C ALA A 220 13.98 4.53 -12.04
N THR A 221 15.31 4.61 -12.08
CA THR A 221 16.09 5.79 -11.71
C THR A 221 16.69 6.41 -12.97
N PHE A 222 16.34 7.66 -13.25
CA PHE A 222 16.78 8.39 -14.44
C PHE A 222 16.75 9.92 -14.21
N GLY A 223 17.61 10.64 -14.93
CA GLY A 223 17.46 12.06 -15.20
C GLY A 223 16.95 12.31 -16.61
N PHE A 224 16.47 13.51 -16.91
CA PHE A 224 16.06 13.96 -18.24
C PHE A 224 17.23 14.08 -19.23
N GLY A 225 18.47 13.99 -18.73
CA GLY A 225 19.68 13.81 -19.54
C GLY A 225 19.92 12.37 -20.03
N ASP A 226 19.16 11.39 -19.54
CA ASP A 226 19.34 9.97 -19.86
C ASP A 226 18.39 9.47 -20.94
N ILE A 227 18.69 8.28 -21.46
CA ILE A 227 17.72 7.48 -22.23
C ILE A 227 16.93 6.64 -21.24
N PHE A 228 15.61 6.77 -21.24
CA PHE A 228 14.72 5.93 -20.45
C PHE A 228 13.49 5.55 -21.25
N SER A 229 12.88 4.43 -20.87
CA SER A 229 11.60 4.00 -21.42
C SER A 229 10.45 4.51 -20.57
N ILE A 230 9.45 5.09 -21.22
CA ILE A 230 8.11 5.28 -20.65
C ILE A 230 7.30 4.04 -21.01
N ARG A 231 6.84 3.31 -20.01
CA ARG A 231 5.98 2.13 -20.19
C ARG A 231 4.58 2.44 -19.72
N TYR A 232 3.60 2.19 -20.59
CA TYR A 232 2.19 2.19 -20.28
C TYR A 232 1.74 0.75 -20.00
N ASN A 233 1.14 0.51 -18.84
CA ASN A 233 0.53 -0.77 -18.48
C ASN A 233 -0.98 -0.60 -18.47
N GLU A 234 -1.64 -1.20 -19.46
CA GLU A 234 -3.08 -1.20 -19.52
C GLU A 234 -3.65 -2.35 -18.68
N PRO A 235 -4.40 -2.05 -17.60
CA PRO A 235 -5.04 -3.09 -16.81
C PRO A 235 -6.07 -3.85 -17.66
N ASN A 236 -6.05 -5.19 -17.58
CA ASN A 236 -6.91 -6.05 -18.39
C ASN A 236 -8.43 -5.85 -18.17
N TYR A 237 -8.85 -5.12 -17.13
CA TYR A 237 -10.25 -5.02 -16.71
C TYR A 237 -10.90 -3.63 -16.81
N VAL A 238 -10.22 -2.62 -17.37
CA VAL A 238 -10.86 -1.32 -17.60
C VAL A 238 -11.45 -1.29 -19.01
N THR A 239 -12.72 -1.67 -19.11
CA THR A 239 -13.69 -1.41 -20.19
C THR A 239 -13.33 -1.80 -21.64
N GLU A 240 -14.29 -2.42 -22.35
CA GLU A 240 -14.28 -2.45 -23.82
C GLU A 240 -14.10 -1.00 -24.33
N GLY A 241 -13.02 -0.73 -25.07
CA GLY A 241 -12.64 0.61 -25.53
C GLY A 241 -11.23 1.08 -25.18
N GLY A 242 -10.44 0.24 -24.51
CA GLY A 242 -9.02 0.50 -24.23
C GLY A 242 -8.09 0.53 -25.46
N LEU A 243 -6.80 0.68 -25.22
CA LEU A 243 -5.73 0.76 -26.22
C LEU A 243 -5.18 -0.62 -26.66
N LYS A 244 -5.53 -1.69 -25.95
CA LYS A 244 -4.96 -3.04 -26.04
C LYS A 244 -5.04 -3.72 -27.41
N ASP A 245 -5.96 -3.29 -28.26
CA ASP A 245 -6.24 -3.91 -29.57
C ASP A 245 -5.73 -3.06 -30.76
N GLY A 246 -4.88 -2.06 -30.53
CA GLY A 246 -4.38 -1.17 -31.58
C GLY A 246 -3.01 -0.54 -31.34
N ASP A 247 -2.61 0.30 -32.29
CA ASP A 247 -1.38 1.07 -32.19
C ASP A 247 -1.52 2.18 -31.13
N VAL A 248 -0.65 2.14 -30.12
CA VAL A 248 -0.60 3.14 -29.05
C VAL A 248 0.42 4.22 -29.37
N HIS A 249 0.01 5.47 -29.23
CA HIS A 249 0.85 6.63 -29.49
C HIS A 249 1.01 7.47 -28.22
N LEU A 250 2.25 7.90 -27.99
CA LEU A 250 2.64 8.78 -26.89
C LEU A 250 2.42 10.24 -27.27
N TYR A 251 1.54 10.93 -26.55
CA TYR A 251 1.57 12.38 -26.45
C TYR A 251 2.59 12.78 -25.38
N ALA A 252 3.38 13.82 -25.65
CA ALA A 252 4.23 14.38 -24.62
C ALA A 252 4.33 15.91 -24.70
N LYS A 253 4.32 16.55 -23.53
CA LYS A 253 4.58 17.97 -23.33
C LYS A 253 5.82 18.10 -22.43
N VAL A 254 6.72 19.01 -22.79
CA VAL A 254 7.91 19.33 -21.99
C VAL A 254 7.90 20.79 -21.57
N GLN A 255 8.27 21.05 -20.33
CA GLN A 255 8.63 22.37 -19.81
C GLN A 255 10.16 22.42 -19.66
N TYR A 256 10.78 23.50 -20.12
CA TYR A 256 12.23 23.66 -20.10
C TYR A 256 12.65 25.12 -20.03
N MET A 257 13.84 25.35 -19.49
CA MET A 257 14.53 26.64 -19.46
C MET A 257 15.57 26.71 -20.56
N GLU A 258 15.62 27.83 -21.29
CA GLU A 258 16.66 28.08 -22.28
C GLU A 258 16.99 29.58 -22.31
N GLY A 259 18.26 29.92 -22.05
CA GLY A 259 18.70 31.31 -21.94
C GLY A 259 18.05 32.09 -20.78
N GLY A 260 17.65 31.39 -19.71
CA GLY A 260 16.97 31.99 -18.55
C GLY A 260 15.47 32.27 -18.75
N VAL A 261 14.88 31.76 -19.84
CA VAL A 261 13.45 31.91 -20.14
C VAL A 261 12.78 30.54 -20.14
N GLU A 262 11.65 30.44 -19.45
CA GLU A 262 10.81 29.25 -19.42
C GLU A 262 10.04 29.10 -20.74
N LYS A 263 10.04 27.89 -21.29
CA LYS A 263 9.43 27.54 -22.57
C LYS A 263 8.74 26.19 -22.45
N GLU A 264 7.83 25.94 -23.39
CA GLU A 264 7.17 24.65 -23.55
C GLU A 264 7.28 24.12 -24.98
N LYS A 265 7.21 22.80 -25.13
CA LYS A 265 7.09 22.16 -26.44
C LYS A 265 6.22 20.92 -26.33
N ILE A 266 5.43 20.66 -27.37
CA ILE A 266 4.49 19.54 -27.44
C ILE A 266 4.85 18.67 -28.63
N VAL A 267 4.82 17.35 -28.43
CA VAL A 267 4.86 16.32 -29.46
C VAL A 267 3.50 15.61 -29.43
N ASP A 268 2.64 16.00 -30.36
CA ASP A 268 1.27 15.47 -30.52
C ASP A 268 1.03 15.02 -31.97
N GLU A 269 1.83 14.05 -32.41
CA GLU A 269 1.77 13.49 -33.75
C GLU A 269 1.47 11.99 -33.71
N ILE A 270 0.90 11.47 -34.80
CA ILE A 270 0.64 10.04 -35.01
C ILE A 270 1.68 9.56 -36.03
N SER A 271 2.83 9.08 -35.55
CA SER A 271 3.98 8.68 -36.36
C SER A 271 4.82 7.60 -35.64
N ASP A 272 5.81 7.03 -36.34
CA ASP A 272 6.79 6.10 -35.73
C ASP A 272 7.55 6.71 -34.53
N LYS A 273 7.64 8.05 -34.48
CA LYS A 273 8.27 8.77 -33.37
C LYS A 273 7.48 8.58 -32.09
N THR A 274 6.15 8.60 -32.14
CA THR A 274 5.26 8.51 -30.98
C THR A 274 4.69 7.10 -30.79
N LEU A 275 4.74 6.24 -31.81
CA LEU A 275 4.31 4.85 -31.73
C LEU A 275 5.08 4.09 -30.64
N MET A 276 4.33 3.48 -29.72
CA MET A 276 4.86 2.63 -28.66
C MET A 276 5.03 1.18 -29.14
N GLU A 277 6.09 0.54 -28.68
CA GLU A 277 6.33 -0.89 -28.88
C GLU A 277 5.40 -1.69 -27.96
N SER A 278 4.58 -2.58 -28.53
CA SER A 278 3.80 -3.52 -27.72
C SER A 278 4.72 -4.60 -27.15
N LEU A 279 4.61 -4.80 -25.83
CA LEU A 279 5.25 -5.90 -25.10
C LEU A 279 4.30 -7.09 -24.92
N GLY A 280 3.07 -6.96 -25.42
CA GLY A 280 2.01 -7.94 -25.23
C GLY A 280 1.56 -8.05 -23.77
N ASN A 281 0.97 -9.19 -23.45
CA ASN A 281 0.41 -9.46 -22.13
C ASN A 281 1.52 -9.89 -21.16
N LEU A 282 1.87 -9.02 -20.23
CA LEU A 282 2.81 -9.31 -19.13
C LEU A 282 2.02 -9.67 -17.87
N GLY A 283 1.38 -10.84 -17.91
CA GLY A 283 0.51 -11.30 -16.82
C GLY A 283 -0.89 -10.70 -16.89
N ALA A 284 -1.24 -9.82 -15.94
CA ALA A 284 -2.58 -9.23 -15.82
C ALA A 284 -2.74 -7.89 -16.56
N VAL A 285 -1.73 -7.43 -17.29
CA VAL A 285 -1.72 -6.17 -18.02
C VAL A 285 -1.20 -6.36 -19.44
N THR A 286 -1.71 -5.57 -20.39
CA THR A 286 -1.10 -5.38 -21.70
C THR A 286 -0.13 -4.20 -21.60
N SER A 287 1.14 -4.40 -21.91
CA SER A 287 2.14 -3.36 -21.76
C SER A 287 2.61 -2.81 -23.10
N PHE A 288 2.86 -1.51 -23.14
CA PHE A 288 3.45 -0.78 -24.27
C PHE A 288 4.64 0.04 -23.76
N GLN A 289 5.68 0.21 -24.56
CA GLN A 289 6.86 0.96 -24.14
C GLN A 289 7.42 1.87 -25.24
N LYS A 290 8.03 2.98 -24.83
CA LYS A 290 8.79 3.85 -25.74
C LYS A 290 10.03 4.37 -25.04
N TYR A 291 11.20 4.01 -25.58
CA TYR A 291 12.45 4.65 -25.23
C TYR A 291 12.50 6.06 -25.80
N ILE A 292 12.80 7.03 -24.94
CA ILE A 292 13.04 8.42 -25.33
C ILE A 292 14.39 8.87 -24.79
N TYR A 293 15.07 9.69 -25.60
CA TYR A 293 16.04 10.64 -25.09
C TYR A 293 15.34 12.01 -25.13
N PRO A 294 14.94 12.61 -24.00
CA PRO A 294 14.02 13.75 -24.00
C PRO A 294 14.45 14.89 -24.93
N ARG A 295 15.72 15.29 -24.90
CA ARG A 295 16.23 16.38 -25.75
C ARG A 295 16.05 16.11 -27.24
N GLU A 296 16.33 14.89 -27.70
CA GLU A 296 16.11 14.53 -29.11
C GLU A 296 14.64 14.34 -29.43
N PHE A 297 13.88 13.70 -28.53
CA PHE A 297 12.46 13.46 -28.70
C PHE A 297 11.69 14.79 -28.86
N PHE A 298 12.00 15.79 -28.04
CA PHE A 298 11.43 17.12 -28.17
C PHE A 298 12.18 18.01 -29.17
N GLY A 299 13.34 17.62 -29.68
CA GLY A 299 14.17 18.46 -30.56
C GLY A 299 14.55 19.78 -29.89
N LEU A 300 15.09 19.70 -28.68
CA LEU A 300 15.59 20.81 -27.88
C LEU A 300 17.08 21.06 -28.18
N SER A 301 17.58 22.24 -27.84
CA SER A 301 19.01 22.53 -27.91
C SER A 301 19.79 21.80 -26.81
N LYS A 302 21.13 21.82 -26.91
CA LYS A 302 22.01 21.24 -25.90
C LYS A 302 22.01 22.02 -24.58
N ASP A 303 21.57 23.27 -24.59
CA ASP A 303 21.57 24.15 -23.43
C ASP A 303 20.20 24.21 -22.75
N ALA A 304 19.21 23.48 -23.28
CA ALA A 304 17.89 23.38 -22.69
C ALA A 304 17.94 22.53 -21.40
N ASP A 305 17.44 23.10 -20.31
CA ASP A 305 17.30 22.45 -19.01
C ASP A 305 15.84 22.07 -18.80
N ILE A 306 15.55 20.76 -18.67
CA ILE A 306 14.17 20.26 -18.63
C ILE A 306 13.70 20.30 -17.18
N SER A 307 12.57 20.96 -16.92
CA SER A 307 11.98 21.07 -15.58
C SER A 307 10.82 20.10 -15.35
N GLY A 308 10.23 19.55 -16.40
CA GLY A 308 9.15 18.58 -16.28
C GLY A 308 8.68 18.04 -17.62
N ILE A 309 8.17 16.81 -17.60
CA ILE A 309 7.54 16.18 -18.76
C ILE A 309 6.15 15.69 -18.33
N GLN A 310 5.16 15.88 -19.20
CA GLN A 310 3.80 15.40 -19.03
C GLN A 310 3.42 14.53 -20.22
N VAL A 311 2.75 13.40 -19.99
CA VAL A 311 2.42 12.45 -21.05
C VAL A 311 0.99 11.91 -20.94
N HIS A 312 0.45 11.48 -22.07
CA HIS A 312 -0.73 10.61 -22.11
C HIS A 312 -0.61 9.65 -23.29
N PHE A 313 -1.50 8.67 -23.33
CA PHE A 313 -1.50 7.64 -24.36
C PHE A 313 -2.79 7.70 -25.15
N THR A 314 -2.70 7.50 -26.46
CA THR A 314 -3.86 7.58 -27.34
C THR A 314 -3.79 6.60 -28.49
N ASN A 315 -4.94 6.28 -29.07
CA ASN A 315 -5.02 5.50 -30.29
C ASN A 315 -4.81 6.39 -31.53
N LYS A 316 -4.71 5.76 -32.69
CA LYS A 316 -4.38 6.42 -33.97
C LYS A 316 -5.30 7.57 -34.37
N ASP A 317 -6.59 7.49 -34.04
CA ASP A 317 -7.60 8.50 -34.38
C ASP A 317 -7.90 9.47 -33.24
N LYS A 318 -7.21 9.31 -32.10
CA LYS A 318 -7.38 10.08 -30.87
C LYS A 318 -8.77 10.01 -30.23
N SER A 319 -9.55 8.98 -30.56
CA SER A 319 -10.86 8.75 -29.94
C SER A 319 -10.75 8.19 -28.51
N VAL A 320 -9.62 7.57 -28.17
CA VAL A 320 -9.32 7.05 -26.83
C VAL A 320 -8.10 7.78 -26.29
N VAL A 321 -8.23 8.37 -25.10
CA VAL A 321 -7.14 9.07 -24.42
C VAL A 321 -7.05 8.55 -22.99
N ILE A 322 -5.87 8.09 -22.61
CA ILE A 322 -5.58 7.58 -21.27
C ILE A 322 -4.85 8.66 -20.49
N LEU A 323 -5.54 9.22 -19.50
CA LEU A 323 -5.06 10.23 -18.58
C LEU A 323 -4.79 9.63 -17.20
N ASP A 324 -4.14 10.40 -16.35
CA ASP A 324 -4.00 10.08 -14.94
C ASP A 324 -5.39 10.00 -14.30
N ASN A 325 -5.69 8.87 -13.67
CA ASN A 325 -7.00 8.61 -13.08
C ASN A 325 -7.30 9.53 -11.89
N GLU A 326 -6.29 10.00 -11.16
CA GLU A 326 -6.45 10.85 -9.98
C GLU A 326 -6.70 12.31 -10.38
N THR A 327 -5.94 12.81 -11.36
CA THR A 327 -5.99 14.23 -11.73
C THR A 327 -6.90 14.51 -12.92
N GLN A 328 -7.24 13.48 -13.70
CA GLN A 328 -7.88 13.62 -15.02
C GLN A 328 -7.08 14.51 -15.99
N ASP A 329 -5.75 14.56 -15.82
CA ASP A 329 -4.80 15.30 -16.67
C ASP A 329 -3.67 14.37 -17.13
N ASN A 330 -2.70 14.89 -17.87
CA ASN A 330 -1.51 14.16 -18.28
C ASN A 330 -0.72 13.62 -17.07
N PHE A 331 -0.18 12.41 -17.20
CA PHE A 331 0.75 11.85 -16.24
C PHE A 331 1.99 12.73 -16.13
N VAL A 332 2.35 13.13 -14.92
CA VAL A 332 3.57 13.90 -14.67
C VAL A 332 4.75 12.94 -14.53
N ILE A 333 5.86 13.27 -15.19
CA ILE A 333 7.13 12.56 -15.10
C ILE A 333 8.11 13.48 -14.37
N GLU A 334 8.68 12.97 -13.28
CA GLU A 334 9.71 13.62 -12.49
C GLU A 334 11.01 12.82 -12.58
N GLU A 335 12.16 13.51 -12.50
CA GLU A 335 13.45 12.84 -12.33
C GLU A 335 13.49 12.10 -11.00
N THR A 336 14.21 10.98 -10.96
CA THR A 336 14.29 10.09 -9.79
C THR A 336 15.72 9.94 -9.27
N CYS A 337 16.65 10.71 -9.81
CA CYS A 337 18.02 10.83 -9.34
C CYS A 337 18.11 11.91 -8.24
N GLU A 338 18.79 11.61 -7.14
CA GLU A 338 19.17 12.60 -6.10
C GLU A 338 20.36 13.46 -6.51
#